data_AF-A0A6V7HNA6-F1
#
_entry.id   AF-A0A6V7HNA6-F1
#
_cell.length_a   1.000
_cell.length_b   1.000
_cell.length_c   1.000
_cell.angle_alpha   90.00
_cell.angle_beta   90.00
_cell.angle_gamma   90.00
#
_symmetry.space_group_name_H-M   'P 1'
#
loop_
_entity.id
_entity.type
_entity.pdbx_description
1 polymer ?
#
loop_
_entity_poly.entity_id
_entity_poly.type
_entity_poly.pdbx_seq_one_letter_code
_entity_poly.pdbx_strand_id
1 'polypeptide(L)'
;DGKAVDATQEMFAIGICNILSAFVSSMPVSGGLSRGAVNHSSGVRTTLAGVYTGILVLVSLQFLTDYLFFIPKAALAAVIIASVVFMVEFQVVKPMWRTK
;
A
#
# COMPACT_ATOMS: atom_id res chain seq x y z
N ASP A 1 -18.31 -0.58 -4.96
CA ASP A 1 -18.34 -1.41 -6.19
C ASP A 1 -18.29 -2.90 -5.83
N GLY A 2 -19.45 -3.58 -5.84
CA GLY A 2 -19.57 -4.99 -5.48
C GLY A 2 -19.10 -5.93 -6.59
N LYS A 3 -17.80 -5.89 -6.92
CA LYS A 3 -17.19 -6.92 -7.78
C LYS A 3 -16.85 -8.13 -6.90
N ALA A 4 -17.20 -9.32 -7.36
CA ALA A 4 -16.78 -10.56 -6.70
C ALA A 4 -15.26 -10.63 -6.72
N VAL A 5 -14.64 -10.62 -5.54
CA VAL A 5 -13.21 -10.84 -5.37
C VAL A 5 -13.00 -12.34 -5.15
N ASP A 6 -12.21 -12.96 -6.01
CA ASP A 6 -11.83 -14.37 -5.86
C ASP A 6 -10.61 -14.46 -4.95
N ALA A 7 -10.80 -14.99 -3.74
CA ALA A 7 -9.74 -15.14 -2.75
C ALA A 7 -8.64 -16.11 -3.21
N THR A 8 -8.97 -17.14 -3.99
CA THR A 8 -7.99 -18.09 -4.53
C THR A 8 -7.10 -17.41 -5.57
N GLN A 9 -7.69 -16.57 -6.43
CA GLN A 9 -6.94 -15.79 -7.41
C GLN A 9 -5.99 -14.80 -6.73
N GLU A 10 -6.45 -14.08 -5.71
CA GLU A 10 -5.60 -13.14 -4.95
C GLU A 10 -4.45 -13.87 -4.24
N MET A 11 -4.73 -15.04 -3.64
CA MET A 11 -3.69 -15.84 -2.97
C MET A 11 -2.63 -16.33 -3.97
N PHE A 12 -3.04 -16.82 -5.14
CA PHE A 12 -2.12 -17.25 -6.18
C PHE A 12 -1.30 -16.08 -6.74
N ALA A 13 -1.93 -14.92 -6.95
CA ALA A 13 -1.25 -13.70 -7.40
C ALA A 13 -0.16 -13.25 -6.41
N ILE A 14 -0.48 -13.18 -5.12
CA ILE A 14 0.49 -12.82 -4.07
C ILE A 14 1.61 -13.86 -3.97
N GLY A 15 1.29 -15.16 -4.13
CA GLY A 15 2.26 -16.23 -4.18
C GLY A 15 3.29 -16.07 -5.31
N ILE A 16 2.80 -15.83 -6.53
CA ILE A 16 3.66 -15.55 -7.70
C ILE A 16 4.49 -14.29 -7.47
N CYS A 17 3.89 -13.21 -6.96
CA CYS A 17 4.61 -11.97 -6.65
C CYS A 17 5.79 -12.24 -5.72
N ASN A 18 5.59 -13.01 -4.64
CA ASN A 18 6.66 -13.32 -3.69
C ASN A 18 7.76 -14.21 -4.30
N ILE A 19 7.40 -15.18 -5.15
CA ILE A 19 8.39 -16.00 -5.88
C ILE A 19 9.26 -15.11 -6.78
N LEU A 20 8.64 -14.20 -7.55
CA LEU A 20 9.36 -13.26 -8.42
C LEU A 20 10.23 -12.29 -7.60
N SER A 21 9.70 -11.76 -6.50
CA SER A 21 10.40 -10.85 -5.59
C SER A 21 11.62 -11.49 -4.91
N ALA A 22 11.60 -12.81 -4.66
CA ALA A 22 12.71 -13.52 -4.06
C ALA A 22 13.99 -13.48 -4.94
N PHE A 23 13.85 -13.44 -6.27
CA PHE A 23 14.99 -13.33 -7.18
C PHE A 23 15.72 -11.98 -7.12
N VAL A 24 15.07 -10.95 -6.56
CA VAL A 24 15.60 -9.58 -6.48
C VAL A 24 15.93 -9.21 -5.02
N SER A 25 15.98 -10.19 -4.11
CA SER A 25 16.22 -9.97 -2.66
C SER A 25 15.25 -8.94 -2.03
N SER A 26 14.01 -8.89 -2.52
CA SER A 26 12.98 -7.98 -2.02
C SER A 26 12.35 -8.52 -0.72
N MET A 27 11.79 -7.61 0.08
CA MET A 27 10.93 -7.98 1.20
C MET A 27 9.64 -8.66 0.71
N PRO A 28 9.02 -9.54 1.53
CA PRO A 28 7.74 -10.17 1.20
C PRO A 28 6.65 -9.13 0.94
N VAL A 29 5.95 -9.30 -0.18
CA VAL A 29 4.83 -8.46 -0.60
C VAL A 29 3.53 -8.99 -0.01
N SER A 30 2.73 -8.06 0.54
CA SER A 30 1.38 -8.31 1.03
C SER A 30 0.37 -7.30 0.49
N GLY A 31 -0.92 -7.68 0.53
CA GLY A 31 -2.04 -6.78 0.25
C GLY A 31 -2.12 -5.67 1.29
N GLY A 32 -1.56 -4.50 0.99
CA GLY A 32 -1.48 -3.39 1.93
C GLY A 32 -2.79 -2.61 2.03
N LEU A 33 -3.52 -2.78 3.14
CA LEU A 33 -4.78 -2.07 3.41
C LEU A 33 -4.64 -0.55 3.32
N SER A 34 -3.59 0.02 3.92
CA SER A 34 -3.33 1.47 3.89
C SER A 34 -3.16 2.00 2.46
N ARG A 35 -2.40 1.28 1.61
CA ARG A 35 -2.19 1.66 0.20
C ARG A 35 -3.49 1.55 -0.60
N GLY A 36 -4.27 0.49 -0.38
CA GLY A 36 -5.56 0.29 -1.03
C GLY A 36 -6.59 1.36 -0.65
N ALA A 37 -6.66 1.72 0.63
CA ALA A 37 -7.56 2.76 1.14
C ALA A 37 -7.25 4.13 0.51
N VAL A 38 -5.97 4.53 0.48
CA VAL A 38 -5.58 5.80 -0.14
C VAL A 38 -5.85 5.80 -1.65
N ASN A 39 -5.57 4.70 -2.36
CA ASN A 39 -5.89 4.59 -3.79
C ASN A 39 -7.40 4.68 -4.05
N HIS A 40 -8.20 4.05 -3.18
CA HIS A 40 -9.66 4.10 -3.27
C HIS A 40 -10.17 5.53 -3.03
N SER A 41 -9.71 6.20 -1.98
CA SER A 41 -10.04 7.61 -1.69
C SER A 41 -9.57 8.58 -2.78
N SER A 42 -8.50 8.23 -3.50
CA SER A 42 -7.99 9.01 -4.64
C SER A 42 -8.77 8.78 -5.94
N GLY A 43 -9.80 7.92 -5.93
CA GLY A 43 -10.65 7.65 -7.09
C GLY A 43 -10.03 6.71 -8.12
N VAL A 44 -8.98 5.95 -7.77
CA VAL A 44 -8.35 4.98 -8.66
C VAL A 44 -9.31 3.82 -8.94
N ARG A 45 -9.53 3.51 -10.22
CA ARG A 45 -10.44 2.43 -10.66
C ARG A 45 -9.75 1.28 -11.39
N THR A 46 -8.47 1.42 -11.71
CA THR A 46 -7.70 0.48 -12.54
C THR A 46 -6.42 0.02 -11.84
N THR A 47 -6.01 -1.22 -12.10
CA THR A 47 -4.75 -1.79 -11.59
C THR A 47 -3.49 -1.08 -12.12
N LEU A 48 -3.62 -0.29 -13.19
CA LEU A 48 -2.55 0.53 -13.76
C LEU A 48 -1.91 1.52 -12.76
N ALA A 49 -2.64 1.93 -11.72
CA ALA A 49 -2.06 2.77 -10.67
C ALA A 49 -0.86 2.09 -9.99
N GLY A 50 -0.91 0.76 -9.80
CA GLY A 50 0.22 0.01 -9.24
C GLY A 50 1.46 0.08 -10.14
N VAL A 51 1.28 -0.09 -11.45
CA VAL A 51 2.36 0.02 -12.44
C VAL A 51 2.95 1.42 -12.45
N TYR A 52 2.10 2.45 -12.45
CA TYR A 52 2.54 3.85 -12.40
C TYR A 52 3.37 4.13 -11.14
N THR A 53 2.90 3.69 -9.97
CA THR A 53 3.67 3.84 -8.72
C THR A 53 5.00 3.10 -8.76
N GLY A 54 5.06 1.90 -9.35
CA GLY A 54 6.30 1.13 -9.48
C GLY A 54 7.33 1.83 -10.37
N ILE A 55 6.91 2.32 -11.54
CA ILE A 55 7.78 3.09 -12.44
C ILE A 55 8.29 4.35 -11.76
N LEU A 56 7.40 5.07 -11.06
CA LEU A 56 7.77 6.29 -10.34
C LEU A 56 8.82 6.02 -9.25
N VAL A 57 8.70 4.91 -8.51
CA VAL A 57 9.70 4.51 -7.51
C VAL A 57 11.04 4.17 -8.17
N LEU A 58 11.05 3.43 -9.28
CA LEU A 58 12.29 3.11 -10.01
C LEU A 58 13.00 4.37 -10.52
N VAL A 59 12.24 5.32 -11.09
CA VAL A 59 12.78 6.62 -11.53
C VAL A 59 13.30 7.43 -10.34
N SER A 60 12.56 7.43 -9.23
CA SER A 60 12.99 8.15 -8.01
C SER A 60 14.27 7.59 -7.43
N LEU A 61 14.47 6.27 -7.46
CA LEU A 61 15.71 5.64 -7.01
C LEU A 61 16.89 5.96 -7.94
N GLN A 62 16.66 6.08 -9.26
CA GLN A 62 17.74 6.39 -10.20
C GLN A 62 18.19 7.86 -10.17
N PHE A 63 17.26 8.80 -9.99
CA PHE A 63 17.54 10.24 -10.11
C PHE A 63 17.49 11.02 -8.80
N LEU A 64 16.71 10.55 -7.81
CA LEU A 64 16.40 11.30 -6.60
C LEU A 64 17.11 10.77 -5.34
N THR A 65 17.86 9.67 -5.44
CA THR A 65 18.55 9.05 -4.30
C THR A 65 19.48 10.02 -3.57
N ASP A 66 20.23 10.86 -4.30
CA ASP A 66 21.13 11.85 -3.69
C ASP A 66 20.39 12.89 -2.82
N TYR A 67 19.16 13.24 -3.22
CA TYR A 67 18.32 14.16 -2.44
C TYR A 67 17.60 13.46 -1.28
N LEU A 68 17.17 12.21 -1.48
CA LEU A 68 16.49 11.41 -0.46
C LEU A 68 17.42 11.03 0.71
N PHE A 69 18.74 11.01 0.49
CA PHE A 69 19.72 10.70 1.53
C PHE A 69 19.70 11.70 2.71
N PHE A 70 19.37 12.96 2.46
CA PHE A 70 19.31 14.00 3.50
C PHE A 70 18.04 13.95 4.36
N ILE A 71 17.10 13.05 4.06
CA ILE A 71 15.82 13.00 4.76
C ILE A 71 16.03 12.41 6.17
N PRO A 72 15.65 13.15 7.24
CA PRO A 72 15.75 12.63 8.59
C PRO A 72 14.77 11.49 8.80
N LYS A 73 15.24 10.41 9.46
CA LYS A 73 14.41 9.25 9.82
C LYS A 73 13.13 9.64 10.57
N ALA A 74 13.16 10.74 11.33
CA ALA A 74 12.00 11.29 12.03
C ALA A 74 10.87 11.72 11.09
N ALA A 75 11.19 12.34 9.94
CA ALA A 75 10.19 12.72 8.95
C ALA A 75 9.54 11.48 8.30
N LEU A 76 10.35 10.45 8.02
CA LEU A 76 9.84 9.18 7.48
C LEU A 76 8.87 8.50 8.45
N ALA A 77 9.20 8.47 9.75
CA ALA A 77 8.34 7.94 10.79
C ALA A 77 7.03 8.75 10.94
N ALA A 78 7.12 10.08 10.88
CA ALA A 78 5.94 10.96 10.96
C ALA A 78 4.94 10.69 9.83
N VAL A 79 5.42 10.45 8.60
CA VAL A 79 4.56 10.11 7.44
C VAL A 79 3.83 8.78 7.65
N ILE A 80 4.51 7.76 8.21
CA ILE A 80 3.88 6.47 8.53
C ILE A 80 2.80 6.66 9.59
N ILE A 81 3.08 7.38 10.69
CA ILE A 81 2.11 7.63 11.76
C ILE A 81 0.90 8.39 11.22
N ALA A 82 1.11 9.45 10.44
CA ALA A 82 0.03 10.22 9.83
C ALA A 82 -0.85 9.32 8.95
N SER A 83 -0.26 8.45 8.14
CA SER A 83 -1.00 7.52 7.27
C SER A 83 -1.87 6.54 8.05
N VAL A 84 -1.41 6.08 9.21
CA VAL A 84 -2.17 5.15 10.08
C VAL A 84 -3.30 5.89 10.80
N VAL A 85 -3.06 7.10 11.31
CA VAL A 85 -4.09 7.88 12.03
C VAL A 85 -5.31 8.13 11.15
N PHE A 86 -5.14 8.40 9.85
CA PHE A 86 -6.25 8.56 8.91
C PHE A 86 -6.98 7.24 8.58
N MET A 87 -6.35 6.08 8.80
CA MET A 87 -7.00 4.77 8.60
C MET A 87 -7.88 4.38 9.79
N VAL A 88 -7.68 4.96 10.98
CA VAL A 88 -8.45 4.62 12.19
C VAL A 88 -9.77 5.36 12.20
N GLU A 89 -10.85 4.63 11.92
CA GLU A 89 -12.20 5.21 11.88
C GLU A 89 -12.90 5.10 13.26
N PHE A 90 -12.57 6.03 14.16
CA PHE A 90 -13.12 6.05 15.53
C PHE A 90 -14.65 6.15 15.59
N GLN A 91 -15.28 6.72 14.56
CA GLN A 91 -16.74 6.87 14.46
C GLN A 91 -17.46 5.52 14.34
N VAL A 92 -16.79 4.50 13.80
CA VAL A 92 -17.38 3.17 13.52
C VAL A 92 -17.28 2.25 14.75
N VAL A 93 -16.38 2.53 15.69
CA VAL A 93 -16.18 1.73 16.91
C VAL A 93 -17.42 1.69 17.79
N LYS A 94 -18.07 2.84 18.01
CA LYS A 94 -19.25 2.97 18.89
C LYS A 94 -20.50 2.23 18.35
N PRO A 95 -20.86 2.32 17.05
CA PRO A 95 -21.95 1.52 16.49
C PRO A 95 -21.61 0.03 16.36
N MET A 96 -20.36 -0.36 16.05
CA MET A 96 -19.96 -1.78 16.05
C MET A 96 -20.11 -2.42 17.42
N TRP A 97 -19.72 -1.73 18.50
CA TRP A 97 -19.87 -2.25 19.87
C TRP A 97 -21.34 -2.41 20.30
N ARG A 98 -22.24 -1.60 19.72
CA ARG A 98 -23.68 -1.64 20.04
C ARG A 98 -24.45 -2.68 19.24
N THR A 99 -23.87 -3.19 18.16
CA THR A 99 -24.49 -4.21 17.32
C THR A 99 -24.06 -5.57 17.85
N LYS A 100 -24.98 -6.26 18.53
CA LYS A 100 -24.82 -7.68 18.91
C LYS A 100 -24.98 -8.58 17.70
#